data_AF-A0A529SFX5-F1
#
_entry.id   AF-A0A529SFX5-F1
#
_cell.length_a   1.000
_cell.length_b   1.000
_cell.length_c   1.000
_cell.angle_alpha   90.00
_cell.angle_beta   90.00
_cell.angle_gamma   90.00
#
_symmetry.space_group_name_H-M   'P 1'
#
loop_
_entity.id
_entity.type
_entity.pdbx_description
1 polymer ?
#
loop_
_entity_poly.entity_id
_entity_poly.type
_entity_poly.pdbx_seq_one_letter_code
_entity_poly.pdbx_strand_id
1 'polypeptide(L)'
;GLGKGVKKGRIWTYVRDQRPWAGAAPPGAVYYFAPDWKEEHVHHHLRQASGILQADGYKGYGKLYEPGSDGTSRFREASCWAHWRRDFHDLWTSNKSEIAREALDRIGALYDIERDVAGQP
;
A
#
# COMPACT_ATOMS: atom_id res chain seq x y z
N GLY A 1 18.03 10.44 -20.46
CA GLY A 1 16.97 11.44 -20.24
C GLY A 1 15.89 11.26 -21.29
N LEU A 2 14.62 11.56 -20.96
CA LEU A 2 13.43 11.23 -21.78
C LEU A 2 13.27 12.04 -23.10
N GLY A 3 14.27 12.84 -23.50
CA GLY A 3 14.18 13.77 -24.63
C GLY A 3 13.64 15.16 -24.23
N LYS A 4 13.81 16.15 -25.11
CA LYS A 4 13.27 17.51 -24.89
C LYS A 4 11.74 17.46 -24.86
N GLY A 5 11.13 18.07 -23.84
CA GLY A 5 9.68 18.21 -23.72
C GLY A 5 8.94 17.04 -23.04
N VAL A 6 9.62 15.96 -22.67
CA VAL A 6 8.99 14.83 -21.97
C VAL A 6 9.12 14.98 -20.45
N LYS A 7 7.99 14.89 -19.73
CA LYS A 7 7.94 14.90 -18.26
C LYS A 7 7.44 13.55 -17.72
N LYS A 8 8.03 13.10 -16.61
CA LYS A 8 7.66 11.82 -15.97
C LYS A 8 6.50 12.02 -14.99
N GLY A 9 5.28 11.79 -15.46
CA GLY A 9 4.08 11.76 -14.60
C GLY A 9 3.92 10.47 -13.79
N ARG A 10 2.80 10.38 -13.08
CA ARG A 10 2.42 9.25 -12.22
C ARG A 10 0.93 8.98 -12.37
N ILE A 11 0.56 7.71 -12.28
CA ILE A 11 -0.83 7.29 -12.09
C ILE A 11 -0.90 6.67 -10.70
N TRP A 12 -1.63 7.31 -9.81
CA TRP A 12 -1.95 6.81 -8.48
C TRP A 12 -3.18 5.92 -8.60
N THR A 13 -3.13 4.75 -7.98
CA THR A 13 -4.24 3.80 -7.96
C THR A 13 -4.67 3.59 -6.51
N TYR A 14 -5.94 3.80 -6.24
CA TYR A 14 -6.56 3.50 -4.94
C TYR A 14 -7.58 2.39 -5.14
N VAL A 15 -7.44 1.32 -4.38
CA VAL A 15 -8.32 0.16 -4.44
C VAL A 15 -9.04 0.02 -3.12
N ARG A 16 -10.32 -0.31 -3.17
CA ARG A 16 -11.09 -0.70 -2.00
C ARG A 16 -11.87 -1.96 -2.35
N ASP A 17 -11.48 -3.06 -1.75
CA ASP A 17 -12.16 -4.34 -1.90
C ASP A 17 -12.33 -4.94 -0.52
N GLN A 18 -13.58 -5.04 -0.05
CA GLN A 18 -13.90 -5.57 1.28
C GLN A 18 -14.30 -7.05 1.25
N ARG A 19 -14.37 -7.66 0.07
CA ARG A 19 -14.74 -9.07 -0.07
C ARG A 19 -13.83 -9.99 0.74
N PRO A 20 -12.52 -9.75 0.92
CA PRO A 20 -11.68 -10.62 1.73
C PRO A 20 -12.06 -10.67 3.22
N TRP A 21 -12.85 -9.73 3.74
CA TRP A 21 -13.36 -9.72 5.13
C TRP A 21 -14.88 -9.57 5.21
N ALA A 22 -15.58 -10.17 4.23
CA ALA A 22 -17.05 -10.19 4.15
C ALA A 22 -17.75 -8.82 4.19
N GLY A 23 -17.07 -7.74 3.78
CA GLY A 23 -17.68 -6.41 3.75
C GLY A 23 -18.69 -6.25 2.62
N ALA A 24 -19.80 -5.57 2.92
CA ALA A 24 -20.93 -5.40 2.00
C ALA A 24 -20.69 -4.35 0.89
N ALA A 25 -19.66 -3.51 1.01
CA ALA A 25 -19.45 -2.45 0.05
C ALA A 25 -18.88 -3.01 -1.28
N PRO A 26 -19.36 -2.57 -2.46
CA PRO A 26 -18.93 -3.10 -3.76
C PRO A 26 -17.47 -2.77 -4.06
N PRO A 27 -16.64 -3.69 -4.59
CA PRO A 27 -15.24 -3.40 -4.87
C PRO A 27 -15.08 -2.25 -5.88
N GLY A 28 -14.03 -1.46 -5.74
CA GLY A 28 -13.77 -0.33 -6.64
C GLY A 28 -12.30 0.04 -6.74
N ALA A 29 -11.93 0.62 -7.88
CA ALA A 29 -10.62 1.20 -8.12
C ALA A 29 -10.79 2.61 -8.70
N VAL A 30 -9.96 3.54 -8.25
CA VAL A 30 -9.90 4.91 -8.77
C VAL A 30 -8.46 5.22 -9.18
N TYR A 31 -8.31 5.87 -10.32
CA TYR A 31 -7.04 6.26 -10.89
C TYR A 31 -6.94 7.79 -10.95
N TYR A 32 -5.85 8.34 -10.44
CA TYR A 32 -5.54 9.76 -10.52
C TYR A 32 -4.20 9.97 -11.22
N PHE A 33 -4.19 10.83 -12.23
CA PHE A 33 -2.94 11.32 -12.80
C PHE A 33 -2.35 12.41 -11.90
N ALA A 34 -1.03 12.37 -11.71
CA ALA A 34 -0.26 13.46 -11.13
C ALA A 34 0.98 13.77 -12.00
N PRO A 35 1.35 15.06 -12.15
CA PRO A 35 2.47 15.46 -12.99
C PRO A 35 3.85 15.13 -12.39
N ASP A 36 3.92 14.88 -11.09
CA ASP A 36 5.15 14.54 -10.37
C ASP A 36 4.87 13.58 -9.18
N TRP A 37 5.88 13.36 -8.31
CA TRP A 37 5.84 12.40 -7.19
C TRP A 37 5.81 13.11 -5.82
N LYS A 38 5.07 14.22 -5.72
CA LYS A 38 4.94 14.95 -4.46
C LYS A 38 3.77 14.46 -3.61
N GLU A 39 3.90 14.67 -2.30
CA GLU A 39 2.92 14.21 -1.31
C GLU A 39 1.59 14.96 -1.38
N GLU A 40 1.59 16.21 -1.86
CA GLU A 40 0.38 17.03 -1.93
C GLU A 40 -0.71 16.35 -2.79
N HIS A 41 -0.31 15.57 -3.80
CA HIS A 41 -1.25 14.80 -4.64
C HIS A 41 -1.99 13.76 -3.81
N VAL A 42 -1.28 12.94 -3.02
CA VAL A 42 -1.92 11.90 -2.21
C VAL A 42 -2.76 12.50 -1.09
N HIS A 43 -2.35 13.63 -0.53
CA HIS A 43 -3.16 14.37 0.45
C HIS A 43 -4.46 14.88 -0.18
N HIS A 44 -4.39 15.43 -1.38
CA HIS A 44 -5.56 15.91 -2.10
C HIS A 44 -6.51 14.78 -2.51
N HIS A 45 -5.99 13.69 -3.10
CA HIS A 45 -6.79 12.54 -3.53
C HIS A 45 -7.55 11.91 -2.36
N LEU A 46 -6.88 11.77 -1.21
CA LEU A 46 -7.42 11.11 -0.03
C LEU A 46 -8.07 12.06 0.97
N ARG A 47 -8.24 13.35 0.67
CA ARG A 47 -8.70 14.38 1.63
C ARG A 47 -10.07 14.09 2.27
N GLN A 48 -10.94 13.35 1.57
CA GLN A 48 -12.29 12.99 2.04
C GLN A 48 -12.43 11.50 2.41
N ALA A 49 -11.31 10.77 2.52
CA ALA A 49 -11.28 9.36 2.89
C ALA A 49 -10.71 9.17 4.31
N SER A 50 -11.02 8.03 4.93
CA SER A 50 -10.52 7.61 6.24
C SER A 50 -10.51 6.08 6.34
N GLY A 51 -9.91 5.53 7.39
CA GLY A 51 -9.88 4.09 7.66
C GLY A 51 -8.47 3.53 7.75
N ILE A 52 -8.23 2.35 7.19
CA ILE A 52 -6.90 1.75 7.13
C ILE A 52 -6.32 2.04 5.74
N LEU A 53 -5.15 2.67 5.70
CA LEU A 53 -4.41 2.87 4.45
C LEU A 53 -3.30 1.83 4.37
N GLN A 54 -3.51 0.80 3.55
CA GLN A 54 -2.48 -0.18 3.24
C GLN A 54 -1.69 0.28 2.03
N ALA A 55 -0.40 0.58 2.21
CA ALA A 55 0.41 1.19 1.14
C ALA A 55 1.88 0.73 1.15
N ASP A 56 2.61 1.13 0.11
CA ASP A 56 4.07 1.09 0.11
C ASP A 56 4.61 2.09 1.15
N GLY A 57 5.84 1.89 1.62
CA GLY A 57 6.49 2.75 2.63
C GLY A 57 6.86 4.16 2.12
N TYR A 58 6.08 4.72 1.21
CA TYR A 58 6.29 6.06 0.69
C TYR A 58 6.03 7.11 1.77
N LYS A 59 7.06 7.90 2.06
CA LYS A 59 7.05 8.90 3.14
C LYS A 59 5.95 9.96 3.00
N GLY A 60 5.46 10.22 1.79
CA GLY A 60 4.42 11.22 1.55
C GLY A 60 3.08 10.89 2.21
N TYR A 61 2.87 9.66 2.67
CA TYR A 61 1.67 9.32 3.44
C TYR A 61 1.74 9.76 4.91
N GLY A 62 2.91 10.14 5.46
CA GLY A 62 3.11 10.35 6.91
C GLY A 62 2.06 11.28 7.54
N LYS A 63 1.79 12.43 6.92
CA LYS A 63 0.77 13.40 7.39
C LYS A 63 -0.67 12.87 7.38
N LEU A 64 -0.95 11.81 6.61
CA LEU A 64 -2.27 11.17 6.60
C LEU A 64 -2.54 10.38 7.88
N TYR A 65 -1.48 9.96 8.58
CA TYR A 65 -1.53 9.17 9.81
C TYR A 65 -1.51 10.04 11.07
N GLU A 66 -1.08 11.30 10.95
CA GLU A 66 -1.03 12.24 12.06
C GLU A 66 -2.45 12.52 12.60
N PRO A 67 -2.62 12.61 13.94
CA PRO A 67 -3.89 13.00 14.53
C PRO A 67 -4.33 14.41 14.12
N GLY A 68 -5.64 14.59 13.94
CA GLY A 68 -6.25 15.91 13.77
C GLY A 68 -6.29 16.73 15.07
N SER A 69 -6.89 17.91 15.02
CA SER A 69 -7.06 18.78 16.20
C SER A 69 -7.94 18.16 17.30
N ASP A 70 -8.78 17.18 16.96
CA ASP A 70 -9.58 16.38 17.90
C ASP A 70 -8.82 15.17 18.48
N GLY A 71 -7.53 15.01 18.13
CA GLY A 71 -6.70 13.90 18.56
C GLY A 71 -6.97 12.58 17.82
N THR A 72 -7.84 12.58 16.80
CA THR A 72 -8.17 11.38 16.03
C THR A 72 -7.42 11.35 14.70
N SER A 73 -6.78 10.22 14.39
CA SER A 73 -6.16 10.01 13.07
C SER A 73 -7.22 9.55 12.07
N ARG A 74 -7.27 10.21 10.90
CA ARG A 74 -8.15 9.77 9.79
C ARG A 74 -7.74 8.40 9.26
N PHE A 75 -6.44 8.15 9.18
CA PHE A 75 -5.91 6.88 8.71
C PHE A 75 -5.09 6.19 9.78
N ARG A 76 -5.33 4.88 9.90
CA ARG A 76 -4.38 3.95 10.52
C ARG A 76 -3.48 3.38 9.43
N GLU A 77 -2.18 3.46 9.64
CA GLU A 77 -1.19 2.89 8.73
C GLU A 77 -1.24 1.36 8.73
N ALA A 78 -1.12 0.76 7.54
CA ALA A 78 -0.83 -0.66 7.37
C ALA A 78 0.26 -0.86 6.31
N SER A 79 1.42 -1.38 6.70
CA SER A 79 2.49 -1.67 5.74
C SER A 79 2.10 -2.80 4.79
N CYS A 80 2.34 -2.62 3.49
CA CYS A 80 1.98 -3.62 2.48
C CYS A 80 2.95 -4.82 2.48
N TRP A 81 2.44 -6.02 2.80
CA TRP A 81 3.20 -7.28 2.76
C TRP A 81 3.81 -7.57 1.40
N ALA A 82 3.13 -7.23 0.30
CA ALA A 82 3.67 -7.48 -1.04
C ALA A 82 4.95 -6.68 -1.32
N HIS A 83 5.07 -5.47 -0.76
CA HIS A 83 6.28 -4.66 -0.86
C HIS A 83 7.40 -5.23 0.01
N TRP A 84 7.11 -5.55 1.27
CA TRP A 84 8.08 -6.21 2.17
C TRP A 84 8.60 -7.54 1.60
N ARG A 85 7.71 -8.38 1.08
CA ARG A 85 8.06 -9.66 0.45
C ARG A 85 9.00 -9.49 -0.74
N ARG A 86 8.83 -8.41 -1.53
CA ARG A 86 9.68 -8.14 -2.69
C ARG A 86 11.13 -7.90 -2.27
N ASP A 87 11.37 -7.10 -1.24
CA ASP A 87 12.73 -6.80 -0.79
C ASP A 87 13.45 -8.06 -0.28
N PHE A 88 12.76 -8.93 0.46
CA PHE A 88 13.32 -10.24 0.85
C PHE A 88 13.56 -11.15 -0.35
N HIS A 89 12.65 -11.14 -1.33
CA HIS A 89 12.83 -11.90 -2.56
C HIS A 89 14.07 -11.42 -3.33
N ASP A 90 14.28 -10.11 -3.45
CA ASP A 90 15.43 -9.55 -4.16
C ASP A 90 16.75 -9.91 -3.45
N LEU A 91 16.77 -9.88 -2.11
CA LEU A 91 17.90 -10.39 -1.32
C LEU A 91 18.15 -11.88 -1.55
N TRP A 92 17.13 -12.73 -1.43
CA TRP A 92 17.25 -14.16 -1.71
C TRP A 92 17.77 -14.44 -3.14
N THR A 93 17.27 -13.69 -4.12
CA THR A 93 17.65 -13.88 -5.52
C THR A 93 19.08 -13.46 -5.79
N SER A 94 19.54 -12.38 -5.14
CA SER A 94 20.89 -11.83 -5.33
C SER A 94 21.98 -12.63 -4.63
N ASN A 95 21.76 -13.14 -3.42
CA ASN A 95 22.83 -13.74 -2.61
C ASN A 95 22.46 -15.02 -1.84
N LYS A 96 21.24 -15.56 -2.03
CA LYS A 96 20.76 -16.75 -1.32
C LYS A 96 20.78 -16.62 0.22
N SER A 97 20.56 -15.41 0.74
CA SER A 97 20.44 -15.17 2.19
C SER A 97 19.39 -16.08 2.83
N GLU A 98 19.82 -16.94 3.76
CA GLU A 98 18.93 -17.86 4.48
C GLU A 98 17.91 -17.11 5.35
N ILE A 99 18.29 -15.97 5.93
CA ILE A 99 17.37 -15.11 6.69
C ILE A 99 16.27 -14.56 5.76
N ALA A 100 16.63 -14.19 4.52
CA ALA A 100 15.63 -13.74 3.55
C ALA A 100 14.70 -14.88 3.13
N ARG A 101 15.22 -16.11 2.97
CA ARG A 101 14.39 -17.31 2.74
C ARG A 101 13.40 -17.52 3.88
N GLU A 102 13.87 -17.50 5.12
CA GLU A 102 13.02 -17.67 6.30
C GLU A 102 11.91 -16.60 6.36
N ALA A 103 12.25 -15.34 6.08
CA ALA A 103 11.26 -14.26 6.02
C ALA A 103 10.20 -14.53 4.95
N LEU A 104 10.59 -15.00 3.76
CA LEU A 104 9.66 -15.36 2.69
C LEU A 104 8.73 -16.51 3.10
N ASP A 105 9.26 -17.54 3.76
CA ASP A 105 8.48 -18.69 4.21
C ASP A 105 7.46 -18.29 5.29
N ARG A 106 7.87 -17.42 6.24
CA ARG A 106 6.98 -16.85 7.26
C ARG A 106 5.88 -15.97 6.66
N ILE A 107 6.21 -15.12 5.67
CA ILE A 107 5.21 -14.33 4.95
C ILE A 107 4.27 -15.26 4.17
N GLY A 108 4.78 -16.34 3.60
CA GLY A 108 3.96 -17.38 2.94
C GLY A 108 2.92 -17.98 3.89
N ALA A 109 3.31 -18.32 5.12
CA ALA A 109 2.38 -18.82 6.13
C ALA A 109 1.27 -17.81 6.48
N LEU A 110 1.57 -16.50 6.47
CA LEU A 110 0.53 -15.47 6.63
C LEU A 110 -0.45 -15.45 5.47
N TYR A 111 0.03 -15.59 4.23
CA TYR A 111 -0.84 -15.67 3.04
C TYR A 111 -1.69 -16.94 3.04
N ASP A 112 -1.20 -18.03 3.63
CA ASP A 112 -1.99 -19.24 3.81
C ASP A 112 -3.17 -18.99 4.76
N ILE A 113 -2.91 -18.33 5.90
CA ILE A 113 -3.97 -17.91 6.82
C ILE A 113 -4.95 -16.95 6.14
N GLU A 114 -4.45 -15.90 5.45
CA GLU A 114 -5.30 -14.93 4.73
C GLU A 114 -6.22 -15.61 3.73
N ARG A 115 -5.73 -16.64 3.03
CA ARG A 115 -6.52 -17.42 2.08
C ARG A 115 -7.59 -18.26 2.76
N ASP A 116 -7.27 -18.87 3.89
CA ASP A 116 -8.21 -19.72 4.63
C ASP A 116 -9.36 -18.90 5.25
N VAL A 117 -9.09 -17.65 5.65
CA VAL A 117 -10.10 -16.75 6.24
C VAL A 117 -10.74 -15.81 5.22
N ALA A 118 -10.35 -15.86 3.94
CA ALA A 118 -10.87 -14.96 2.92
C ALA A 118 -12.40 -15.07 2.79
N GLY A 119 -13.08 -13.93 2.93
CA GLY A 119 -14.54 -13.86 2.84
C GLY A 119 -15.27 -14.24 4.13
N GLN A 120 -14.56 -14.46 5.22
CA GLN A 120 -15.14 -14.65 6.55
C GLN A 120 -15.30 -13.29 7.27
N PRO A 121 -16.31 -13.15 8.17
CA PRO A 121 -16.54 -11.95 8.97
C PRO A 121 -15.54 -11.75 10.11
#